data_AF-A0A349Y9D8-F1
#
_entry.id   AF-A0A349Y9D8-F1
#
_cell.length_a   1.000
_cell.length_b   1.000
_cell.length_c   1.000
_cell.angle_alpha   90.00
_cell.angle_beta   90.00
_cell.angle_gamma   90.00
#
_symmetry.space_group_name_H-M   'P 1'
#
loop_
_entity.id
_entity.type
_entity.pdbx_description
1 polymer ?
#
loop_
_entity_poly.entity_id
_entity_poly.type
_entity_poly.pdbx_seq_one_letter_code
_entity_poly.pdbx_strand_id
1 'polypeptide(L)'
;LRGRRARAPRFAPTGQSTQMIVGADGASDNQILSAADNLYGNYRMRRVYYSAFSPIPDASKALPLQAPPLAREHRLYQADWLLRFYGYGVEEITDATQGGMLDLDIDPKMAWAIRHPERFPVDLNIAPKELLLRVPGLGVRNVKRVL
;
A
#
# COMPACT_ATOMS: atom_id res chain seq x y z
N LEU A 1 -25.05 7.97 -48.46
CA LEU A 1 -24.01 8.37 -47.48
C LEU A 1 -24.33 7.73 -46.13
N ARG A 2 -23.63 6.67 -45.72
CA ARG A 2 -23.81 6.08 -44.38
C ARG A 2 -23.18 7.04 -43.35
N GLY A 3 -24.00 7.59 -42.45
CA GLY A 3 -23.55 8.48 -41.39
C GLY A 3 -22.51 7.80 -40.51
N ARG A 4 -21.41 8.51 -40.22
CA ARG A 4 -20.31 8.01 -39.38
C ARG A 4 -20.85 7.79 -37.96
N ARG A 5 -20.92 6.54 -37.50
CA ARG A 5 -21.33 6.20 -36.12
C ARG A 5 -20.43 6.91 -35.11
N ALA A 6 -21.02 7.54 -34.10
CA ALA A 6 -20.29 8.15 -33.00
C ALA A 6 -19.44 7.09 -32.26
N ARG A 7 -18.21 7.45 -31.87
CA ARG A 7 -17.35 6.57 -31.06
C ARG A 7 -18.00 6.32 -29.71
N ALA A 8 -18.01 5.07 -29.26
CA ALA A 8 -18.45 4.73 -27.92
C ALA A 8 -17.60 5.47 -26.87
N PRO A 9 -18.21 5.92 -25.76
CA PRO A 9 -17.49 6.57 -24.68
C PRO A 9 -16.43 5.63 -24.08
N ARG A 10 -15.34 6.22 -23.57
CA ARG A 10 -14.30 5.45 -22.89
C ARG A 10 -14.87 4.84 -21.61
N PHE A 11 -14.76 3.52 -21.48
CA PHE A 11 -15.12 2.82 -20.25
C PHE A 11 -14.19 3.25 -19.11
N ALA A 12 -14.77 3.59 -17.94
CA ALA A 12 -14.06 4.02 -16.73
C ALA A 12 -12.92 5.03 -17.00
N PRO A 13 -13.23 6.26 -17.47
CA PRO A 13 -12.21 7.22 -17.91
C PRO A 13 -11.24 7.65 -16.79
N THR A 14 -11.71 7.60 -15.54
CA THR A 14 -10.94 7.89 -14.32
C THR A 14 -10.24 6.67 -13.73
N GLY A 15 -10.37 5.49 -14.36
CA GLY A 15 -9.89 4.20 -13.88
C GLY A 15 -10.88 3.49 -12.95
N GLN A 16 -10.50 2.31 -12.48
CA GLN A 16 -11.30 1.48 -11.58
C GLN A 16 -10.70 1.50 -10.17
N SER A 17 -11.55 1.33 -9.17
CA SER A 17 -11.13 1.12 -7.79
C SER A 17 -11.79 -0.12 -7.22
N THR A 18 -11.19 -0.66 -6.18
CA THR A 18 -11.74 -1.78 -5.41
C THR A 18 -11.57 -1.52 -3.91
N GLN A 19 -12.21 -2.33 -3.08
CA GLN A 19 -12.12 -2.28 -1.63
C GLN A 19 -11.83 -3.67 -1.07
N MET A 20 -10.85 -3.75 -0.18
CA MET A 20 -10.52 -4.95 0.59
C MET A 20 -11.00 -4.79 2.02
N ILE A 21 -11.67 -5.81 2.54
CA ILE A 21 -12.07 -5.88 3.94
C ILE A 21 -10.97 -6.60 4.72
N VAL A 22 -10.31 -5.87 5.61
CA VAL A 22 -9.14 -6.34 6.34
C VAL A 22 -9.57 -7.01 7.64
N GLY A 23 -8.97 -8.16 7.94
CA GLY A 23 -9.27 -8.92 9.17
C GLY A 23 -10.62 -9.62 9.17
N ALA A 24 -11.24 -9.80 8.00
CA ALA A 24 -12.38 -10.71 7.82
C ALA A 24 -11.96 -12.19 7.72
N ASP A 25 -10.68 -12.45 7.48
CA ASP A 25 -10.06 -13.76 7.42
C ASP A 25 -8.63 -13.72 8.02
N GLY A 26 -7.89 -14.82 7.86
CA GLY A 26 -6.51 -14.95 8.33
C GLY A 26 -5.44 -14.32 7.44
N ALA A 27 -5.80 -13.49 6.45
CA ALA A 27 -4.82 -12.90 5.55
C ALA A 27 -3.83 -11.99 6.31
N SER A 28 -2.54 -12.20 6.08
CA SER A 28 -1.46 -11.35 6.57
C SER A 28 -1.37 -10.05 5.77
N ASP A 29 -0.69 -9.04 6.33
CA ASP A 29 -0.50 -7.76 5.62
C ASP A 29 0.38 -7.92 4.39
N ASN A 30 1.34 -8.85 4.40
CA ASN A 30 2.10 -9.24 3.21
C ASN A 30 1.17 -9.74 2.09
N GLN A 31 0.25 -10.65 2.40
CA GLN A 31 -0.69 -11.16 1.40
C GLN A 31 -1.61 -10.07 0.85
N ILE A 32 -2.09 -9.17 1.72
CA ILE A 32 -2.93 -8.03 1.33
C ILE A 32 -2.15 -7.08 0.40
N LEU A 33 -0.92 -6.71 0.76
CA LEU A 33 -0.07 -5.83 -0.05
C LEU A 33 0.32 -6.48 -1.39
N SER A 34 0.60 -7.79 -1.40
CA SER A 34 0.85 -8.55 -2.62
C SER A 34 -0.35 -8.54 -3.57
N ALA A 35 -1.56 -8.73 -3.03
CA ALA A 35 -2.78 -8.65 -3.81
C ALA A 35 -3.02 -7.24 -4.36
N ALA A 36 -2.75 -6.20 -3.55
CA ALA A 36 -2.85 -4.81 -3.99
C ALA A 36 -1.86 -4.48 -5.12
N ASP A 37 -0.60 -4.89 -4.99
CA ASP A 37 0.42 -4.72 -6.03
C ASP A 37 0.03 -5.39 -7.35
N ASN A 38 -0.50 -6.63 -7.28
CA ASN A 38 -1.03 -7.33 -8.45
C ASN A 38 -2.20 -6.58 -9.12
N LEU A 39 -3.12 -6.03 -8.32
CA LEU A 39 -4.24 -5.22 -8.82
C LEU A 39 -3.77 -3.92 -9.50
N TYR A 40 -2.71 -3.29 -8.99
CA TYR A 40 -2.11 -2.13 -9.64
C TYR A 40 -1.40 -2.50 -10.94
N GLY A 41 -0.58 -3.55 -10.95
CA GLY A 41 0.21 -3.98 -12.10
C GLY A 41 -0.64 -4.59 -13.22
N ASN A 42 -1.32 -5.69 -12.91
CA ASN A 42 -2.01 -6.52 -13.92
C ASN A 42 -3.39 -5.99 -14.29
N TYR A 43 -4.10 -5.43 -13.31
CA TYR A 43 -5.48 -4.95 -13.51
C TYR A 43 -5.58 -3.43 -13.65
N ARG A 44 -4.44 -2.71 -13.56
CA ARG A 44 -4.36 -1.25 -13.71
C ARG A 44 -5.34 -0.51 -12.80
N MET A 45 -5.59 -1.04 -11.60
CA MET A 45 -6.43 -0.37 -10.62
C MET A 45 -5.87 1.00 -10.30
N ARG A 46 -6.74 1.99 -10.15
CA ARG A 46 -6.33 3.34 -9.76
C ARG A 46 -6.15 3.47 -8.26
N ARG A 47 -6.87 2.67 -7.48
CA ARG A 47 -6.83 2.69 -6.01
C ARG A 47 -7.42 1.40 -5.45
N VAL A 48 -6.77 0.86 -4.43
CA VAL A 48 -7.33 -0.11 -3.49
C VAL A 48 -7.68 0.65 -2.21
N TYR A 49 -8.90 0.49 -1.72
CA TYR A 49 -9.32 0.98 -0.41
C TYR A 49 -9.25 -0.18 0.60
N TYR A 50 -8.87 0.12 1.82
CA TYR A 50 -8.87 -0.81 2.95
C TYR A 50 -9.92 -0.36 3.95
N SER A 51 -10.65 -1.32 4.51
CA SER A 51 -11.55 -1.07 5.64
C SER A 51 -11.47 -2.24 6.60
N ALA A 52 -11.32 -1.94 7.89
CA ALA A 52 -11.37 -2.96 8.93
C ALA A 52 -12.73 -3.68 8.91
N PHE A 53 -12.69 -5.00 9.08
CA PHE A 53 -13.89 -5.80 9.27
C PHE A 53 -14.64 -5.34 10.54
N SER A 54 -15.92 -5.05 10.40
CA SER A 54 -16.81 -4.74 11.52
C SER A 54 -17.81 -5.87 11.69
N PRO A 55 -17.75 -6.66 12.79
CA PRO A 55 -18.71 -7.72 13.02
C PRO A 55 -20.11 -7.15 13.23
N ILE A 56 -21.12 -7.86 12.72
CA ILE A 56 -22.54 -7.59 12.97
C ILE A 56 -23.12 -8.71 13.82
N PRO A 57 -24.18 -8.44 14.62
CA PRO A 57 -24.96 -9.50 15.25
C PRO A 57 -25.42 -10.53 14.21
N ASP A 58 -25.41 -11.81 14.56
CA ASP A 58 -25.77 -12.94 13.69
C ASP A 58 -24.88 -13.13 12.44
N ALA A 59 -23.64 -12.64 12.47
CA ALA A 59 -22.65 -12.92 11.43
C ALA A 59 -22.40 -14.43 11.26
N SER A 60 -22.06 -14.83 10.03
CA SER A 60 -21.67 -16.21 9.70
C SER A 60 -20.59 -16.71 10.66
N LYS A 61 -20.67 -17.98 11.09
CA LYS A 61 -19.63 -18.65 11.91
C LYS A 61 -18.25 -18.68 11.23
N ALA A 62 -18.19 -18.45 9.92
CA ALA A 62 -16.95 -18.37 9.17
C ALA A 62 -16.21 -17.03 9.34
N LEU A 63 -16.84 -16.01 9.94
CA LEU A 63 -16.26 -14.68 10.15
C LEU A 63 -15.74 -14.53 11.58
N PRO A 64 -14.67 -13.74 11.78
CA PRO A 64 -14.14 -13.47 13.11
C PRO A 64 -15.14 -12.71 13.96
N LEU A 65 -15.17 -13.03 15.25
CA LEU A 65 -16.08 -12.39 16.21
C LEU A 65 -15.59 -11.02 16.68
N GLN A 66 -14.31 -10.70 16.44
CA GLN A 66 -13.68 -9.45 16.87
C GLN A 66 -13.20 -8.67 15.67
N ALA A 67 -13.40 -7.35 15.71
CA ALA A 67 -12.81 -6.44 14.75
C ALA A 67 -11.29 -6.43 14.89
N PRO A 68 -10.52 -6.31 13.79
CA PRO A 68 -9.08 -6.11 13.89
C PRO A 68 -8.77 -4.73 14.49
N PRO A 69 -7.55 -4.51 14.99
CA PRO A 69 -7.12 -3.19 15.44
C PRO A 69 -7.27 -2.16 14.31
N LEU A 70 -7.93 -1.02 14.58
CA LEU A 70 -8.09 0.06 13.59
C LEU A 70 -6.75 0.57 13.04
N ALA A 71 -5.70 0.52 13.86
CA ALA A 71 -4.33 0.86 13.45
C ALA A 71 -3.86 0.03 12.24
N ARG A 72 -4.31 -1.23 12.10
CA ARG A 72 -3.95 -2.10 10.99
C ARG A 72 -4.41 -1.53 9.64
N GLU A 73 -5.63 -1.00 9.57
CA GLU A 73 -6.14 -0.32 8.36
C GLU A 73 -5.24 0.86 7.99
N HIS A 74 -4.89 1.70 8.97
CA HIS A 74 -4.00 2.84 8.75
C HIS A 74 -2.61 2.42 8.27
N ARG A 75 -2.03 1.35 8.83
CA ARG A 75 -0.72 0.83 8.41
C ARG A 75 -0.75 0.31 6.97
N LEU A 76 -1.83 -0.36 6.56
CA LEU A 76 -1.99 -0.79 5.17
C LEU A 76 -2.07 0.39 4.20
N TYR A 77 -2.78 1.47 4.55
CA TYR A 77 -2.77 2.69 3.74
C TYR A 77 -1.39 3.34 3.65
N GLN A 78 -0.62 3.35 4.74
CA GLN A 78 0.75 3.87 4.73
C GLN A 78 1.67 3.01 3.85
N ALA A 79 1.60 1.68 3.96
CA ALA A 79 2.36 0.76 3.13
C ALA A 79 1.97 0.85 1.63
N ASP A 80 0.68 0.90 1.31
CA ASP A 80 0.17 1.13 -0.05
C ASP A 80 0.72 2.43 -0.66
N TRP A 81 0.83 3.48 0.15
CA TRP A 81 1.41 4.75 -0.28
C TRP A 81 2.91 4.61 -0.63
N LEU A 82 3.67 3.82 0.14
CA LEU A 82 5.07 3.55 -0.16
C LEU A 82 5.23 2.76 -1.47
N LEU A 83 4.40 1.73 -1.69
CA LEU A 83 4.39 0.98 -2.95
C LEU A 83 4.18 1.93 -4.13
N ARG A 84 3.14 2.75 -4.07
CA ARG A 84 2.67 3.51 -5.24
C ARG A 84 3.46 4.77 -5.56
N PHE A 85 4.01 5.42 -4.54
CA PHE A 85 4.59 6.76 -4.70
C PHE A 85 6.05 6.85 -4.29
N TYR A 86 6.54 5.90 -3.48
CA TYR A 86 7.95 5.83 -3.10
C TYR A 86 8.71 4.74 -3.85
N GLY A 87 8.01 3.89 -4.62
CA GLY A 87 8.63 2.81 -5.38
C GLY A 87 9.20 1.71 -4.48
N TYR A 88 8.54 1.44 -3.35
CA TYR A 88 8.84 0.26 -2.55
C TYR A 88 8.33 -1.00 -3.23
N GLY A 89 9.05 -2.11 -3.05
CA GLY A 89 8.51 -3.45 -3.32
C GLY A 89 7.74 -3.99 -2.12
N VAL A 90 6.85 -4.98 -2.36
CA VAL A 90 6.14 -5.65 -1.26
C VAL A 90 7.14 -6.34 -0.34
N GLU A 91 8.09 -7.11 -0.89
CA GLU A 91 9.19 -7.76 -0.16
C GLU A 91 9.99 -6.76 0.70
N GLU A 92 10.24 -5.56 0.16
CA GLU A 92 10.98 -4.52 0.89
C GLU A 92 10.19 -3.99 2.09
N ILE A 93 8.88 -3.77 1.94
CA ILE A 93 8.02 -3.36 3.06
C ILE A 93 7.89 -4.50 4.08
N THR A 94 7.76 -5.74 3.60
CA THR A 94 7.45 -6.90 4.45
C THR A 94 8.68 -7.48 5.13
N ASP A 95 9.89 -7.19 4.65
CA ASP A 95 11.13 -7.46 5.39
C ASP A 95 11.14 -6.75 6.76
N ALA A 96 10.40 -5.65 6.89
CA ALA A 96 10.16 -4.95 8.16
C ALA A 96 9.00 -5.49 9.00
N THR A 97 8.39 -6.63 8.64
CA THR A 97 7.25 -7.24 9.37
C THR A 97 7.68 -8.32 10.36
N GLN A 98 6.79 -8.68 11.29
CA GLN A 98 6.91 -9.91 12.07
C GLN A 98 5.80 -10.87 11.63
N GLY A 99 6.16 -12.06 11.13
CA GLY A 99 5.18 -13.04 10.64
C GLY A 99 4.29 -12.55 9.49
N GLY A 100 4.76 -11.58 8.69
CA GLY A 100 3.98 -10.98 7.60
C GLY A 100 2.99 -9.89 8.03
N MET A 101 3.01 -9.49 9.32
CA MET A 101 2.17 -8.44 9.88
C MET A 101 2.95 -7.15 10.08
N LEU A 102 2.38 -6.03 9.65
CA LEU A 102 2.96 -4.70 9.84
C LEU A 102 3.00 -4.36 11.33
N ASP A 103 4.04 -3.63 11.73
CA ASP A 103 4.12 -3.05 13.06
C ASP A 103 2.99 -2.02 13.24
N LEU A 104 2.21 -2.17 14.32
CA LEU A 104 1.09 -1.28 14.59
C LEU A 104 1.54 0.05 15.22
N ASP A 105 2.69 0.06 15.88
CA ASP A 105 3.21 1.22 16.62
C ASP A 105 4.21 2.03 15.78
N ILE A 106 4.89 1.40 14.84
CA ILE A 106 5.89 2.05 13.96
C ILE A 106 5.37 2.15 12.53
N ASP A 107 5.54 3.31 11.89
CA ASP A 107 5.16 3.43 10.47
C ASP A 107 6.05 2.58 9.56
N PRO A 108 5.54 2.05 8.44
CA PRO A 108 6.29 1.11 7.61
C PRO A 108 7.61 1.66 7.06
N LYS A 109 7.72 2.98 6.82
CA LYS A 109 8.93 3.60 6.30
C LYS A 109 9.99 3.71 7.40
N MET A 110 9.58 4.11 8.60
CA MET A 110 10.47 4.12 9.76
C MET A 110 10.88 2.70 10.17
N ALA A 111 9.94 1.75 10.19
CA ALA A 111 10.20 0.36 10.52
C ALA A 111 11.26 -0.23 9.57
N TRP A 112 11.15 0.04 8.27
CA TRP A 112 12.17 -0.34 7.29
C TRP A 112 13.54 0.28 7.60
N ALA A 113 13.59 1.58 7.89
CA ALA A 113 14.83 2.29 8.16
C ALA A 113 15.55 1.79 9.42
N ILE A 114 14.79 1.47 10.48
CA ILE A 114 15.32 0.89 11.73
C ILE A 114 15.97 -0.48 11.47
N ARG A 115 15.39 -1.29 10.56
CA ARG A 115 15.94 -2.60 10.21
C ARG A 115 17.11 -2.57 9.24
N HIS A 116 17.29 -1.44 8.55
CA HIS A 116 18.36 -1.25 7.57
C HIS A 116 19.31 -0.10 7.97
N PRO A 117 19.90 -0.12 9.17
CA PRO A 117 20.78 0.96 9.63
C PRO A 117 22.02 1.10 8.74
N GLU A 118 22.46 0.04 8.07
CA GLU A 118 23.58 0.02 7.12
C GLU A 118 23.34 0.86 5.86
N ARG A 119 22.08 1.25 5.60
CA ARG A 119 21.71 2.15 4.50
C ARG A 119 21.87 3.63 4.85
N PHE A 120 22.25 3.94 6.10
CA PHE A 120 22.37 5.29 6.61
C PHE A 120 23.78 5.58 7.17
N PRO A 121 24.25 6.84 7.13
CA PRO A 121 23.58 8.03 6.58
C PRO A 121 23.56 8.04 5.04
N VAL A 122 22.58 8.73 4.46
CA VAL A 122 22.44 8.91 3.00
C VAL A 122 23.01 10.28 2.61
N ASP A 123 24.02 10.31 1.75
CA ASP A 123 24.54 11.56 1.19
C ASP A 123 23.59 12.11 0.12
N LEU A 124 22.97 13.25 0.42
CA LEU A 124 21.95 13.89 -0.42
C LEU A 124 22.48 14.32 -1.80
N ASN A 125 23.79 14.53 -1.96
CA ASN A 125 24.36 15.08 -3.18
C ASN A 125 24.61 14.00 -4.25
N ILE A 126 24.73 12.73 -3.84
CA ILE A 126 25.15 11.63 -4.71
C ILE A 126 24.19 10.44 -4.69
N ALA A 127 23.37 10.31 -3.63
CA ALA A 127 22.52 9.15 -3.49
C ALA A 127 21.44 9.10 -4.58
N PRO A 128 21.12 7.90 -5.08
CA PRO A 128 20.04 7.73 -6.03
C PRO A 128 18.70 8.12 -5.39
N LYS A 129 17.76 8.60 -6.21
CA LYS A 129 16.42 9.03 -5.80
C LYS A 129 15.71 8.00 -4.94
N GLU A 130 15.85 6.72 -5.28
CA GLU A 130 15.22 5.59 -4.59
C GLU A 130 15.66 5.55 -3.13
N LEU A 131 16.97 5.72 -2.87
CA LEU A 131 17.53 5.73 -1.52
C LEU A 131 17.13 6.99 -0.74
N LEU A 132 17.07 8.15 -1.40
CA LEU A 132 16.54 9.38 -0.78
C LEU A 132 15.08 9.21 -0.32
N LEU A 133 14.28 8.47 -1.08
CA LEU A 133 12.91 8.12 -0.74
C LEU A 133 12.81 7.16 0.45
N ARG A 134 13.89 6.51 0.88
CA ARG A 134 13.92 5.63 2.07
C ARG A 134 14.18 6.40 3.37
N VAL A 135 14.77 7.59 3.29
CA VAL A 135 15.08 8.43 4.46
C VAL A 135 13.80 8.87 5.18
N PRO A 136 13.59 8.51 6.46
CA PRO A 136 12.47 9.01 7.25
C PRO A 136 12.43 10.53 7.28
N GLY A 137 11.24 11.12 7.20
CA GLY A 137 11.06 12.58 7.10
C GLY A 137 11.23 13.19 5.69
N LEU A 138 11.85 12.48 4.74
CA LEU A 138 11.88 12.93 3.34
C LEU A 138 10.66 12.43 2.55
N GLY A 139 9.83 13.36 2.10
CA GLY A 139 8.71 13.07 1.22
C GLY A 139 9.04 13.15 -0.27
N VAL A 140 8.22 12.54 -1.13
CA VAL A 140 8.40 12.56 -2.61
C VAL A 140 8.62 13.97 -3.16
N ARG A 141 7.87 14.95 -2.65
CA ARG A 141 8.01 16.36 -3.06
C ARG A 141 9.36 16.95 -2.66
N ASN A 142 9.86 16.61 -1.47
CA ASN A 142 11.14 17.12 -0.99
C ASN A 142 12.30 16.48 -1.75
N VAL A 143 12.25 15.16 -1.97
CA VAL A 143 13.26 14.47 -2.80
C VAL A 143 13.31 15.06 -4.20
N LYS A 144 12.15 15.33 -4.81
CA LYS A 144 12.07 16.00 -6.13
C LYS A 144 12.65 17.42 -6.15
N ARG A 145 12.72 18.11 -5.01
CA ARG A 145 13.26 19.48 -4.93
C ARG A 145 14.78 19.49 -4.74
N VAL A 146 15.33 18.43 -4.17
CA VAL A 146 16.78 18.29 -3.89
C VAL A 146 17.53 17.77 -5.12
N LEU A 147 16.86 16.94 -5.94
CA LEU A 147 17.33 16.48 -7.25
C LEU A 147 16.97 17.47 -8.37
#